data_AF-A0A3B8Y808-F1
#
_entry.id   AF-A0A3B8Y808-F1
#
_cell.length_a   1.000
_cell.length_b   1.000
_cell.length_c   1.000
_cell.angle_alpha   90.00
_cell.angle_beta   90.00
_cell.angle_gamma   90.00
#
_symmetry.space_group_name_H-M   'P 1'
#
loop_
_entity.id
_entity.type
_entity.pdbx_description
1 polymer ?
#
loop_
_entity_poly.entity_id
_entity_poly.type
_entity_poly.pdbx_seq_one_letter_code
_entity_poly.pdbx_strand_id
1 'polypeptide(L)'
;MKKLLGSLIFLTVLVSPAIARELGSGLTVFDKSPLLTNMVTTLSSIRVAGAKYYLTIKLGENVGEPLEKLTLQQSNGSEIVSYYLEQTVAFEGTPVNRGRSLSISETKQNLDNNKISIILDPPINPGTTFTVEFKPKRNPEKPGVYRFTISAYPAGEKPQGLYIGMGRLRFYHHGYRFP
;
A
#
# COMPACT_ATOMS: atom_id res chain seq x y z
N MET A 1 -43.31 -58.96 -21.00
CA MET A 1 -42.76 -58.30 -19.79
C MET A 1 -41.56 -57.48 -20.20
N LYS A 2 -41.69 -56.14 -20.27
CA LYS A 2 -40.62 -55.22 -20.70
C LYS A 2 -39.77 -54.85 -19.47
N LYS A 3 -38.48 -55.16 -19.47
CA LYS A 3 -37.53 -54.67 -18.45
C LYS A 3 -36.91 -53.36 -18.96
N LEU A 4 -37.20 -52.24 -18.29
CA LEU A 4 -36.50 -50.97 -18.50
C LEU A 4 -35.11 -51.07 -17.88
N LEU A 5 -34.07 -50.86 -18.67
CA LEU A 5 -32.69 -50.72 -18.20
C LEU A 5 -32.40 -49.22 -18.10
N GLY A 6 -32.36 -48.70 -16.87
CA GLY A 6 -31.98 -47.31 -16.60
C GLY A 6 -30.48 -47.15 -16.75
N SER A 7 -30.05 -46.26 -17.65
CA SER A 7 -28.64 -45.90 -17.84
C SER A 7 -28.26 -44.79 -16.86
N LEU A 8 -27.25 -45.06 -16.02
CA LEU A 8 -26.69 -44.11 -15.05
C LEU A 8 -25.63 -43.25 -15.77
N ILE A 9 -25.91 -41.97 -15.98
CA ILE A 9 -24.95 -41.03 -16.59
C ILE A 9 -23.97 -40.57 -15.50
N PHE A 10 -22.72 -40.99 -15.60
CA PHE A 10 -21.61 -40.42 -14.84
C PHE A 10 -21.23 -39.06 -15.44
N LEU A 11 -21.47 -37.98 -14.70
CA LEU A 11 -21.01 -36.64 -15.06
C LEU A 11 -19.55 -36.47 -14.58
N THR A 12 -18.60 -36.67 -15.48
CA THR A 12 -17.17 -36.39 -15.23
C THR A 12 -16.94 -34.88 -15.27
N VAL A 13 -16.70 -34.28 -14.10
CA VAL A 13 -16.23 -32.89 -13.98
C VAL A 13 -14.76 -32.86 -14.40
N LEU A 14 -14.49 -32.35 -15.60
CA LEU A 14 -13.15 -32.00 -16.04
C LEU A 14 -12.67 -30.81 -15.20
N VAL A 15 -11.84 -31.07 -14.19
CA VAL A 15 -11.07 -30.03 -13.51
C VAL A 15 -9.93 -29.66 -14.44
N SER A 16 -10.07 -28.54 -15.15
CA SER A 16 -8.98 -27.98 -15.93
C SER A 16 -7.81 -27.64 -15.00
N PRO A 17 -6.56 -28.04 -15.30
CA PRO A 17 -5.41 -27.51 -14.59
C PRO A 17 -5.38 -26.01 -14.86
N ALA A 18 -5.29 -25.20 -13.81
CA ALA A 18 -5.04 -23.79 -13.93
C ALA A 18 -3.68 -23.61 -14.60
N ILE A 19 -3.68 -23.39 -15.92
CA ILE A 19 -2.48 -23.02 -16.66
C ILE A 19 -2.06 -21.64 -16.16
N ALA A 20 -0.97 -21.61 -15.41
CA ALA A 20 -0.21 -20.40 -15.14
C ALA A 20 0.21 -19.82 -16.50
N ARG A 21 -0.50 -18.77 -16.95
CA ARG A 21 -0.14 -18.04 -18.16
C ARG A 21 1.09 -17.21 -17.85
N GLU A 22 2.21 -17.57 -18.47
CA GLU A 22 3.32 -16.66 -18.69
C GLU A 22 2.77 -15.44 -19.47
N LEU A 23 2.68 -14.28 -18.81
CA LEU A 23 2.30 -13.03 -19.46
C LEU A 23 3.48 -12.65 -20.37
N GLY A 24 3.42 -13.04 -21.66
CA GLY A 24 4.47 -12.84 -22.68
C GLY A 24 4.80 -11.39 -23.04
N SER A 25 4.65 -10.44 -22.12
CA SER A 25 4.89 -9.00 -22.29
C SER A 25 6.07 -8.47 -21.47
N GLY A 26 6.71 -9.31 -20.66
CA GLY A 26 7.76 -8.90 -19.71
C GLY A 26 7.24 -7.99 -18.59
N LEU A 27 5.92 -8.00 -18.36
CA LEU A 27 5.26 -7.25 -17.30
C LEU A 27 5.41 -7.99 -15.98
N THR A 28 5.73 -7.25 -14.92
CA THR A 28 5.74 -7.79 -13.57
C THR A 28 4.52 -7.29 -12.81
N VAL A 29 3.75 -8.21 -12.23
CA VAL A 29 2.50 -7.97 -11.51
C VAL A 29 2.52 -8.72 -10.19
N PHE A 30 1.71 -8.30 -9.21
CA PHE A 30 1.46 -9.12 -8.04
C PHE A 30 0.43 -10.20 -8.33
N ASP A 31 0.64 -11.42 -7.82
CA ASP A 31 -0.33 -12.52 -7.87
C ASP A 31 -1.53 -12.27 -6.95
N LYS A 32 -1.27 -11.60 -5.83
CA LYS A 32 -2.27 -11.14 -4.86
C LYS A 32 -1.96 -9.73 -4.41
N SER A 33 -3.00 -8.96 -4.11
CA SER A 33 -2.84 -7.57 -3.71
C SER A 33 -2.11 -7.46 -2.37
N PRO A 34 -1.05 -6.62 -2.28
CA PRO A 34 -0.66 -6.03 -0.99
C PRO A 34 -1.85 -5.25 -0.41
N LEU A 35 -1.88 -5.11 0.91
CA LEU A 35 -3.00 -4.48 1.61
C LEU A 35 -2.53 -3.24 2.36
N LEU A 36 -3.22 -2.11 2.13
CA LEU A 36 -3.21 -1.02 3.08
C LEU A 36 -3.97 -1.44 4.34
N THR A 37 -3.26 -1.56 5.46
CA THR A 37 -3.87 -2.00 6.73
C THR A 37 -4.12 -0.83 7.68
N ASN A 38 -3.33 0.24 7.61
CA ASN A 38 -3.54 1.39 8.46
C ASN A 38 -2.97 2.69 7.85
N MET A 39 -3.59 3.82 8.18
CA MET A 39 -3.02 5.14 7.99
C MET A 39 -3.40 6.04 9.17
N VAL A 40 -2.42 6.55 9.91
CA VAL A 40 -2.64 7.35 11.14
C VAL A 40 -1.68 8.53 11.24
N THR A 41 -2.02 9.51 12.06
CA THR A 41 -1.14 10.62 12.45
C THR A 41 -0.90 10.60 13.95
N THR A 42 0.33 10.90 14.40
CA THR A 42 0.66 11.04 15.82
C THR A 42 -0.06 12.21 16.48
N LEU A 43 -0.35 13.26 15.73
CA LEU A 43 -1.03 14.47 16.22
C LEU A 43 -2.09 14.86 15.19
N SER A 44 -3.35 14.99 15.60
CA SER A 44 -4.45 15.33 14.67
C SER A 44 -5.00 16.76 14.82
N SER A 45 -4.33 17.62 15.59
CA SER A 45 -4.64 19.06 15.63
C SER A 45 -4.10 19.75 14.38
N ILE A 46 -4.84 20.71 13.82
CA ILE A 46 -4.36 21.57 12.72
C ILE A 46 -3.12 22.38 13.14
N ARG A 47 -2.29 22.76 12.15
CA ARG A 47 -1.13 23.67 12.32
C ARG A 47 -0.04 23.17 13.28
N VAL A 48 -0.07 21.91 13.67
CA VAL A 48 0.92 21.31 14.58
C VAL A 48 2.15 20.85 13.81
N ALA A 49 3.33 21.32 14.24
CA ALA A 49 4.61 20.79 13.82
C ALA A 49 4.96 19.50 14.59
N GLY A 50 5.87 18.69 14.04
CA GLY A 50 6.36 17.47 14.71
C GLY A 50 5.39 16.28 14.69
N ALA A 51 4.26 16.39 13.97
CA ALA A 51 3.43 15.24 13.65
C ALA A 51 4.20 14.26 12.76
N LYS A 52 3.78 12.99 12.80
CA LYS A 52 4.27 11.90 11.96
C LYS A 52 3.07 11.18 11.39
N TYR A 53 3.09 10.90 10.10
CA TYR A 53 2.05 10.11 9.46
C TYR A 53 2.59 8.72 9.17
N TYR A 54 1.86 7.71 9.62
CA TYR A 54 2.22 6.32 9.41
C TYR A 54 1.31 5.68 8.38
N LEU A 55 1.91 4.99 7.42
CA LEU A 55 1.25 4.16 6.42
C LEU A 55 1.70 2.71 6.62
N THR A 56 0.82 1.83 7.08
CA THR A 56 1.15 0.42 7.34
C THR A 56 0.58 -0.48 6.25
N ILE A 57 1.45 -1.29 5.65
CA ILE A 57 1.15 -2.17 4.53
C ILE A 57 1.48 -3.61 4.94
N LYS A 58 0.58 -4.53 4.60
CA LYS A 58 0.80 -5.96 4.71
C LYS A 58 1.04 -6.54 3.33
N LEU A 59 2.24 -7.07 3.12
CA LEU A 59 2.59 -7.88 1.97
C LEU A 59 2.34 -9.34 2.34
N GLY A 60 1.27 -9.95 1.80
CA GLY A 60 0.96 -11.35 2.06
C GLY A 60 2.07 -12.29 1.58
N GLU A 61 2.10 -13.52 2.07
CA GLU A 61 3.08 -14.53 1.61
C GLU A 61 2.88 -14.92 0.14
N ASN A 62 1.64 -14.78 -0.36
CA ASN A 62 1.21 -15.21 -1.69
C ASN A 62 1.08 -14.07 -2.70
N VAL A 63 1.76 -12.93 -2.48
CA VAL A 63 1.75 -11.81 -3.43
C VAL A 63 2.58 -12.06 -4.69
N GLY A 64 3.37 -13.14 -4.69
CA GLY A 64 4.28 -13.52 -5.78
C GLY A 64 5.57 -12.72 -5.71
N GLU A 65 5.50 -11.44 -6.08
CA GLU A 65 6.66 -10.59 -6.30
C GLU A 65 7.00 -9.68 -5.10
N PRO A 66 8.28 -9.38 -4.84
CA PRO A 66 8.70 -8.36 -3.89
C PRO A 66 8.17 -6.97 -4.26
N LEU A 67 7.95 -6.12 -3.26
CA LEU A 67 7.52 -4.74 -3.45
C LEU A 67 8.74 -3.81 -3.52
N GLU A 68 8.92 -3.12 -4.65
CA GLU A 68 10.02 -2.16 -4.85
C GLU A 68 9.57 -0.71 -4.67
N LYS A 69 8.36 -0.36 -5.11
CA LYS A 69 7.90 1.03 -5.09
C LYS A 69 6.52 1.20 -4.49
N LEU A 70 6.38 2.24 -3.69
CA LEU A 70 5.09 2.77 -3.23
C LEU A 70 4.86 4.16 -3.79
N THR A 71 3.60 4.45 -4.07
CA THR A 71 3.15 5.82 -4.32
C THR A 71 2.04 6.22 -3.38
N LEU A 72 2.16 7.41 -2.79
CA LEU A 72 1.16 8.08 -1.97
C LEU A 72 0.70 9.32 -2.73
N GLN A 73 -0.55 9.35 -3.19
CA GLN A 73 -1.12 10.52 -3.87
C GLN A 73 -2.22 11.13 -3.02
N GLN A 74 -2.10 12.40 -2.67
CA GLN A 74 -3.20 13.11 -2.00
C GLN A 74 -4.33 13.35 -3.00
N SER A 75 -5.46 12.64 -2.83
CA SER A 75 -6.61 12.71 -3.73
C SER A 75 -7.70 13.66 -3.24
N ASN A 76 -7.68 14.05 -1.97
CA ASN A 76 -8.62 15.02 -1.40
C ASN A 76 -8.04 15.71 -0.15
N GLY A 77 -8.54 16.91 0.12
CA GLY A 77 -8.15 17.77 1.23
C GLY A 77 -8.35 19.23 0.82
N SER A 78 -8.52 20.13 1.79
CA SER A 78 -8.68 21.57 1.51
C SER A 78 -7.38 22.26 1.13
N GLU A 79 -6.23 21.61 1.33
CA GLU A 79 -4.89 22.10 0.96
C GLU A 79 -3.94 20.91 0.76
N ILE A 80 -2.78 21.14 0.14
CA ILE A 80 -1.74 20.13 -0.06
C ILE A 80 -0.83 20.06 1.17
N VAL A 81 -0.60 18.87 1.70
CA VAL A 81 0.35 18.69 2.81
C VAL A 81 1.79 18.76 2.29
N SER A 82 2.61 19.57 2.94
CA SER A 82 4.05 19.64 2.68
C SER A 82 4.83 18.71 3.60
N TYR A 83 5.85 18.01 3.07
CA TYR A 83 6.65 17.02 3.79
C TYR A 83 8.14 17.37 3.81
N TYR A 84 8.85 16.84 4.80
CA TYR A 84 10.30 16.67 4.80
C TYR A 84 10.59 15.29 4.20
N LEU A 85 10.73 15.21 2.87
CA LEU A 85 10.84 13.93 2.17
C LEU A 85 12.10 13.16 2.58
N GLU A 86 13.19 13.88 2.82
CA GLU A 86 14.47 13.36 3.32
C GLU A 86 14.39 12.74 4.71
N GLN A 87 13.30 12.98 5.45
CA GLN A 87 13.03 12.39 6.77
C GLN A 87 12.01 11.25 6.71
N THR A 88 11.65 10.80 5.51
CA THR A 88 10.83 9.60 5.33
C THR A 88 11.63 8.38 5.73
N VAL A 89 11.05 7.52 6.57
CA VAL A 89 11.69 6.27 7.00
C VAL A 89 10.74 5.09 6.84
N ALA A 90 11.28 3.91 6.58
CA ALA A 90 10.54 2.66 6.55
C ALA A 90 11.08 1.67 7.58
N PHE A 91 10.22 0.81 8.10
CA PHE A 91 10.57 -0.22 9.08
C PHE A 91 9.55 -1.35 9.09
N GLU A 92 9.96 -2.54 9.52
CA GLU A 92 9.04 -3.67 9.70
C GLU A 92 8.08 -3.47 10.88
N GLY A 93 6.90 -4.07 10.77
CA GLY A 93 5.87 -4.03 11.80
C GLY A 93 4.98 -2.79 11.73
N THR A 94 4.49 -2.39 12.89
CA THR A 94 3.51 -1.31 13.06
C THR A 94 4.13 -0.15 13.84
N PRO A 95 3.52 1.06 13.87
CA PRO A 95 4.08 2.21 14.58
C PRO A 95 4.45 1.93 16.05
N VAL A 96 3.65 1.11 16.74
CA VAL A 96 3.86 0.76 18.16
C VAL A 96 4.70 -0.50 18.37
N ASN A 97 4.95 -1.28 17.31
CA ASN A 97 5.78 -2.48 17.35
C ASN A 97 6.78 -2.44 16.18
N ARG A 98 7.77 -1.55 16.33
CA ARG A 98 8.78 -1.26 15.32
C ARG A 98 9.86 -2.33 15.32
N GLY A 99 10.00 -3.01 14.19
CA GLY A 99 11.09 -3.94 13.91
C GLY A 99 12.27 -3.25 13.24
N ARG A 100 12.99 -4.01 12.39
CA ARG A 100 14.18 -3.52 11.70
C ARG A 100 13.85 -2.37 10.76
N SER A 101 14.81 -1.45 10.61
CA SER A 101 14.75 -0.41 9.58
C SER A 101 14.81 -1.04 8.19
N LEU A 102 14.07 -0.45 7.26
CA LEU A 102 14.07 -0.82 5.85
C LEU A 102 14.67 0.34 5.05
N SER A 103 15.56 0.01 4.12
CA SER A 103 16.28 0.99 3.31
C SER A 103 15.36 1.61 2.26
N ILE A 104 15.44 2.94 2.15
CA ILE A 104 14.79 3.72 1.09
C ILE A 104 15.91 4.31 0.26
N SER A 105 15.98 3.97 -1.02
CA SER A 105 16.98 4.55 -1.94
C SER A 105 16.56 5.93 -2.43
N GLU A 106 15.25 6.15 -2.59
CA GLU A 106 14.74 7.41 -3.14
C GLU A 106 13.34 7.76 -2.63
N THR A 107 13.13 9.04 -2.34
CA THR A 107 11.81 9.65 -2.18
C THR A 107 11.68 10.89 -3.04
N LYS A 108 10.64 10.97 -3.87
CA LYS A 108 10.37 12.12 -4.75
C LYS A 108 8.92 12.52 -4.71
N GLN A 109 8.63 13.82 -4.74
CA GLN A 109 7.28 14.34 -4.89
C GLN A 109 7.11 15.00 -6.26
N ASN A 110 6.09 14.58 -7.00
CA ASN A 110 5.60 15.31 -8.16
C ASN A 110 4.53 16.30 -7.69
N LEU A 111 4.78 17.60 -7.90
CA LEU A 111 3.90 18.67 -7.44
C LEU A 111 2.67 18.87 -8.34
N ASP A 112 2.73 18.47 -9.61
CA ASP A 112 1.61 18.62 -10.55
C ASP A 112 0.43 17.72 -10.17
N ASN A 113 0.72 16.55 -9.59
CA ASN A 113 -0.30 15.57 -9.19
C ASN A 113 -0.28 15.18 -7.71
N ASN A 114 0.55 15.86 -6.89
CA ASN A 114 0.72 15.61 -5.46
C ASN A 114 1.00 14.15 -5.09
N LYS A 115 1.81 13.49 -5.92
CA LYS A 115 2.20 12.09 -5.75
C LYS A 115 3.62 12.01 -5.21
N ILE A 116 3.78 11.34 -4.08
CA ILE A 116 5.07 10.96 -3.52
C ILE A 116 5.37 9.54 -3.95
N SER A 117 6.54 9.33 -4.54
CA SER A 117 7.10 8.01 -4.87
C SER A 117 8.18 7.67 -3.86
N ILE A 118 8.19 6.42 -3.39
CA ILE A 118 9.18 5.86 -2.47
C ILE A 118 9.72 4.60 -3.09
N ILE A 119 11.04 4.51 -3.24
CA ILE A 119 11.76 3.35 -3.77
C ILE A 119 12.46 2.64 -2.62
N LEU A 120 12.19 1.35 -2.48
CA LEU A 120 12.74 0.48 -1.46
C LEU A 120 13.82 -0.39 -2.09
N ASP A 121 15.04 -0.29 -1.55
CA ASP A 121 16.20 -1.01 -2.05
C ASP A 121 17.02 -1.53 -0.86
N PRO A 122 17.01 -2.85 -0.60
CA PRO A 122 16.40 -3.89 -1.44
C PRO A 122 14.86 -3.87 -1.41
N PRO A 123 14.19 -4.40 -2.46
CA PRO A 123 12.74 -4.62 -2.45
C PRO A 123 12.26 -5.45 -1.23
N ILE A 124 11.06 -5.18 -0.75
CA ILE A 124 10.48 -5.89 0.40
C ILE A 124 9.91 -7.24 -0.05
N ASN A 125 10.38 -8.32 0.56
CA ASN A 125 9.93 -9.68 0.27
C ASN A 125 8.51 -9.98 0.79
N PRO A 126 7.77 -10.88 0.11
CA PRO A 126 6.48 -11.42 0.57
C PRO A 126 6.48 -11.85 2.05
N GLY A 127 5.31 -11.79 2.69
CA GLY A 127 5.14 -12.12 4.11
C GLY A 127 5.46 -10.97 5.08
N THR A 128 5.97 -9.84 4.59
CA THR A 128 6.37 -8.71 5.43
C THR A 128 5.19 -7.76 5.71
N THR A 129 4.98 -7.42 6.98
CA THR A 129 4.22 -6.21 7.35
C THR A 129 5.22 -5.10 7.62
N PHE A 130 5.03 -3.93 7.04
CA PHE A 130 5.92 -2.79 7.23
C PHE A 130 5.16 -1.47 7.29
N THR A 131 5.82 -0.45 7.82
CA THR A 131 5.28 0.89 7.96
C THR A 131 6.24 1.90 7.34
N VAL A 132 5.68 2.85 6.59
CA VAL A 132 6.37 4.07 6.15
C VAL A 132 5.93 5.23 7.03
N GLU A 133 6.89 5.92 7.63
CA GLU A 133 6.70 7.17 8.36
C GLU A 133 7.01 8.34 7.43
N PHE A 134 6.03 9.23 7.28
CA PHE A 134 6.19 10.53 6.63
C PHE A 134 6.21 11.62 7.69
N LYS A 135 7.09 12.60 7.54
CA LYS A 135 7.13 13.76 8.41
C LYS A 135 6.56 14.99 7.70
N PRO A 136 5.29 15.37 7.96
CA PRO A 136 4.78 16.65 7.49
C PRO A 136 5.61 17.79 8.10
N LYS A 137 5.80 18.88 7.36
CA LYS A 137 6.39 20.11 7.92
C LYS A 137 5.53 20.66 9.06
N ARG A 138 4.22 20.60 8.84
CA ARG A 138 3.15 20.79 9.83
C ARG A 138 1.89 20.09 9.34
N ASN A 139 0.99 19.78 10.27
CA ASN A 139 -0.38 19.43 9.93
C ASN A 139 -1.06 20.56 9.15
N PRO A 140 -2.11 20.24 8.36
CA PRO A 140 -2.83 21.24 7.57
C PRO A 140 -3.37 22.40 8.42
N GLU A 141 -3.58 23.54 7.78
CA GLU A 141 -4.21 24.72 8.39
C GLU A 141 -5.71 24.56 8.59
N LYS A 142 -6.37 23.81 7.70
CA LYS A 142 -7.81 23.63 7.69
C LYS A 142 -8.18 22.25 8.26
N PRO A 143 -9.17 22.18 9.17
CA PRO A 143 -9.69 20.91 9.65
C PRO A 143 -10.39 20.18 8.51
N GLY A 144 -10.50 18.85 8.63
CA GLY A 144 -11.18 18.05 7.62
C GLY A 144 -10.54 16.69 7.41
N VAL A 145 -11.03 15.99 6.40
CA VAL A 145 -10.52 14.68 5.98
C VAL A 145 -9.63 14.86 4.77
N TYR A 146 -8.40 14.37 4.90
CA TYR A 146 -7.40 14.33 3.84
C TYR A 146 -7.28 12.87 3.39
N ARG A 147 -7.48 12.63 2.10
CA ARG A 147 -7.51 11.28 1.53
C ARG A 147 -6.28 11.06 0.67
N PHE A 148 -5.74 9.86 0.76
CA PHE A 148 -4.53 9.48 0.06
C PHE A 148 -4.72 8.15 -0.65
N THR A 149 -4.56 8.16 -1.96
CA THR A 149 -4.58 6.97 -2.82
C THR A 149 -3.20 6.30 -2.75
N ILE A 150 -3.17 5.02 -2.41
CA ILE A 150 -1.93 4.23 -2.31
C ILE A 150 -1.86 3.24 -3.46
N SER A 151 -0.72 3.21 -4.14
CA SER A 151 -0.40 2.16 -5.10
C SER A 151 0.94 1.52 -4.78
N ALA A 152 1.03 0.22 -5.01
CA ALA A 152 2.22 -0.59 -4.88
C ALA A 152 2.68 -1.08 -6.26
N TYR A 153 3.99 -1.24 -6.42
CA TYR A 153 4.61 -1.72 -7.65
C TYR A 153 5.59 -2.83 -7.29
N PRO A 154 5.53 -3.99 -7.96
CA PRO A 154 6.49 -5.06 -7.73
C PRO A 154 7.88 -4.65 -8.24
N ALA A 155 8.92 -5.38 -7.84
CA ALA A 155 10.22 -5.33 -8.50
C ALA A 155 10.12 -5.87 -9.93
N GLY A 156 11.02 -5.47 -10.83
CA GLY A 156 11.11 -6.02 -12.19
C GLY A 156 11.27 -4.96 -13.27
N GLU A 157 11.45 -5.39 -14.53
CA GLU A 157 11.75 -4.48 -15.64
C GLU A 157 10.57 -3.58 -16.04
N LYS A 158 9.34 -4.12 -16.01
CA LYS A 158 8.11 -3.39 -16.41
C LYS A 158 7.01 -3.55 -15.36
N PRO A 159 7.22 -3.02 -14.14
CA PRO A 159 6.32 -3.27 -13.04
C PRO A 159 5.00 -2.53 -13.23
N GLN A 160 3.90 -3.26 -13.08
CA GLN A 160 2.56 -2.70 -13.15
C GLN A 160 2.10 -2.26 -11.76
N GLY A 161 1.64 -1.01 -11.67
CA GLY A 161 1.13 -0.45 -10.43
C GLY A 161 -0.24 -1.01 -10.08
N LEU A 162 -0.39 -1.45 -8.84
CA LEU A 162 -1.66 -1.89 -8.28
C LEU A 162 -2.12 -0.87 -7.23
N TYR A 163 -3.37 -0.39 -7.35
CA TYR A 163 -4.01 0.37 -6.29
C TYR A 163 -4.34 -0.56 -5.11
N ILE A 164 -3.82 -0.26 -3.93
CA ILE A 164 -3.93 -1.13 -2.74
C ILE A 164 -4.83 -0.54 -1.64
N GLY A 165 -5.36 0.67 -1.83
CA GLY A 165 -6.34 1.27 -0.94
C GLY A 165 -6.22 2.79 -0.79
N MET A 166 -7.17 3.35 -0.04
CA MET A 166 -7.23 4.77 0.27
C MET A 166 -7.05 4.98 1.78
N GLY A 167 -5.97 5.66 2.14
CA GLY A 167 -5.73 6.13 3.50
C GLY A 167 -6.47 7.44 3.79
N ARG A 168 -6.79 7.66 5.07
CA ARG A 168 -7.51 8.84 5.54
C ARG A 168 -6.87 9.38 6.79
N LEU A 169 -6.53 10.67 6.77
CA LEU A 169 -6.17 11.43 7.97
C LEU A 169 -7.25 12.46 8.24
N ARG A 170 -7.64 12.61 9.50
CA ARG A 170 -8.62 13.62 9.91
C ARG A 170 -7.95 14.60 10.86
N PHE A 171 -8.09 15.89 10.57
CA PHE A 171 -7.55 16.97 11.38
C PHE A 171 -8.67 17.81 12.00
N TYR A 172 -8.42 18.30 13.20
CA TYR A 172 -9.37 18.99 14.06
C TYR A 172 -8.76 20.29 14.59
N HIS A 173 -9.61 21.22 15.03
CA HIS A 173 -9.16 22.40 15.77
C HIS A 173 -8.43 22.01 17.07
N HIS A 174 -8.98 21.03 17.78
CA HIS A 174 -8.39 20.39 18.96
C HIS A 174 -8.38 18.88 18.70
N GLY A 175 -7.21 18.34 18.40
CA GLY A 175 -7.03 16.95 18.02
C GLY A 175 -6.51 16.06 19.14
N TYR A 176 -6.28 14.81 18.77
CA TYR A 176 -5.80 13.75 19.63
C TYR A 176 -4.33 13.45 19.36
N ARG A 177 -3.69 12.80 20.33
CA ARG A 177 -2.38 12.20 20.19
C ARG A 177 -2.53 10.69 20.03
N PHE A 178 -1.97 10.13 18.96
CA PHE A 178 -1.80 8.69 18.83
C PHE A 178 -0.54 8.27 19.62
N PRO A 179 -0.60 7.15 20.36
CA PRO A 179 0.48 6.68 21.22
C PRO A 179 1.78 6.39 20.45
#